data_AF-A0A0J1D172-F1
#
_entry.id   AF-A0A0J1D172-F1
#
_cell.length_a   1.000
_cell.length_b   1.000
_cell.length_c   1.000
_cell.angle_alpha   90.00
_cell.angle_beta   90.00
_cell.angle_gamma   90.00
#
_symmetry.space_group_name_H-M   'P 1'
#
loop_
_entity.id
_entity.type
_entity.pdbx_description
1 polymer ?
#
loop_
_entity_poly.entity_id
_entity_poly.type
_entity_poly.pdbx_seq_one_letter_code
_entity_poly.pdbx_strand_id
1 'polypeptide(L)' 'MASDPYQEAKAIADSLDKVGLREHADQVRGALVEGATGTEIYMILRWRLANLAQDLAIPADLKARAILLHDYLDRALGP' A
#
# COMPACT_ATOMS: atom_id res chain seq x y z
N MET A 1 9.70 11.30 8.59
CA MET A 1 8.43 11.66 7.94
C MET A 1 7.41 10.64 8.38
N ALA A 2 6.27 11.06 8.92
CA ALA A 2 5.13 10.14 9.05
C ALA A 2 3.94 10.87 8.45
N SER A 3 3.87 10.85 7.12
CA SER A 3 2.57 10.98 6.46
C SER A 3 1.70 9.86 7.02
N ASP A 4 0.46 10.19 7.39
CA ASP A 4 -0.56 9.21 7.76
C ASP A 4 -0.51 8.01 6.79
N PRO A 5 -0.44 6.76 7.27
CA PRO A 5 -0.32 5.57 6.42
C PRO A 5 -1.44 5.47 5.39
N TYR A 6 -2.63 6.01 5.67
CA TYR A 6 -3.73 6.08 4.71
C TYR A 6 -3.45 7.09 3.60
N GLN A 7 -2.80 8.21 3.91
CA GLN A 7 -2.38 9.19 2.90
C GLN A 7 -1.25 8.64 2.04
N GLU A 8 -0.29 7.93 2.64
CA GLU A 8 0.78 7.29 1.87
C GLU A 8 0.22 6.20 0.94
N ALA A 9 -0.70 5.37 1.42
CA ALA A 9 -1.38 4.37 0.58
C ALA A 9 -2.12 5.02 -0.61
N LYS A 10 -2.84 6.12 -0.38
CA LYS A 10 -3.48 6.90 -1.46
C LYS A 10 -2.46 7.45 -2.45
N ALA A 11 -1.37 8.03 -1.95
CA ALA A 11 -0.33 8.58 -2.80
C ALA A 11 0.39 7.50 -3.64
N ILE A 12 0.58 6.29 -3.11
CA ILE A 12 1.08 5.14 -3.87
C ILE A 12 0.08 4.76 -4.96
N ALA A 13 -1.21 4.61 -4.62
CA ALA A 13 -2.25 4.29 -5.59
C ALA A 13 -2.35 5.31 -6.73
N ASP A 14 -2.33 6.60 -6.41
CA ASP A 14 -2.38 7.66 -7.42
C ASP A 14 -1.15 7.66 -8.32
N SER A 15 0.01 7.27 -7.79
CA SER A 15 1.24 7.16 -8.59
C SER A 15 1.20 5.95 -9.52
N LEU A 16 0.65 4.82 -9.06
CA LEU A 16 0.42 3.63 -9.90
C LEU A 16 -0.54 3.94 -11.06
N ASP A 17 -1.64 4.62 -10.76
CA ASP A 17 -2.65 5.01 -11.75
C ASP A 17 -2.05 5.94 -12.83
N LYS A 18 -1.23 6.91 -12.42
CA LYS A 18 -0.53 7.84 -13.32
C LYS A 18 0.42 7.15 -14.31
N VAL A 19 0.98 6.00 -13.97
CA VAL A 19 1.86 5.23 -14.84
C VAL A 19 1.13 4.09 -15.58
N GLY A 20 -0.20 4.07 -15.52
CA GLY A 20 -1.04 3.10 -16.22
C GLY A 20 -1.24 1.76 -15.50
N LEU A 21 -0.78 1.64 -14.25
CA LEU A 21 -0.93 0.43 -13.42
C LEU A 21 -2.22 0.48 -12.60
N ARG A 22 -3.34 0.62 -13.29
CA ARG A 22 -4.64 0.89 -12.67
C ARG A 22 -5.14 -0.24 -11.76
N GLU A 23 -4.93 -1.49 -12.16
CA GLU A 23 -5.35 -2.65 -11.35
C GLU A 23 -4.64 -2.67 -9.99
N HIS A 24 -3.35 -2.37 -9.96
CA HIS A 24 -2.59 -2.24 -8.71
C HIS A 24 -3.05 -1.03 -7.88
N ALA A 25 -3.35 0.10 -8.54
CA ALA A 25 -3.90 1.27 -7.87
C ALA A 25 -5.24 0.94 -7.17
N ASP A 26 -6.12 0.22 -7.87
CA ASP A 26 -7.44 -0.18 -7.36
C ASP A 26 -7.30 -1.20 -6.22
N GLN A 27 -6.34 -2.12 -6.30
CA GLN A 27 -5.98 -2.98 -5.17
C GLN A 27 -5.56 -2.14 -3.96
N VAL A 28 -4.64 -1.19 -4.08
CA VAL A 28 -4.23 -0.38 -2.92
C VAL A 28 -5.39 0.44 -2.35
N ARG A 29 -6.23 1.05 -3.20
CA ARG A 29 -7.42 1.81 -2.77
C ARG A 29 -8.48 0.93 -2.12
N GLY A 30 -8.72 -0.26 -2.66
CA GLY A 30 -9.71 -1.20 -2.15
C GLY A 30 -9.43 -1.59 -0.70
N ALA A 31 -8.16 -1.65 -0.28
CA ALA A 31 -7.80 -1.93 1.11
C ALA A 31 -8.37 -0.89 2.10
N LEU A 32 -8.49 0.37 1.66
CA LEU A 32 -9.04 1.46 2.46
C LEU A 32 -10.57 1.42 2.58
N VAL A 33 -11.23 0.64 1.73
CA VAL A 33 -12.70 0.53 1.67
C VAL A 33 -13.18 -0.79 2.25
N GLU A 34 -12.42 -1.88 2.06
CA GLU A 34 -12.80 -3.23 2.46
C GLU A 34 -12.72 -3.47 3.97
N GLY A 35 -11.81 -2.79 4.68
CA GLY A 35 -11.70 -2.94 6.13
C GLY A 35 -12.76 -2.13 6.87
N ALA A 36 -13.44 -2.75 7.84
CA ALA A 36 -14.43 -2.07 8.69
C ALA A 36 -13.78 -1.28 9.84
N THR A 37 -12.54 -1.63 10.20
CA THR A 37 -11.75 -1.02 11.28
C THR A 37 -10.35 -0.64 10.82
N GLY A 38 -9.68 0.23 11.57
CA GLY A 38 -8.29 0.64 11.28
C GLY A 38 -7.32 -0.54 11.21
N THR A 39 -7.50 -1.55 12.09
CA THR A 39 -6.69 -2.77 12.11
C THR A 39 -6.92 -3.63 10.86
N GLU A 40 -8.17 -3.83 10.44
CA GLU A 40 -8.47 -4.61 9.23
C GLU A 40 -7.91 -3.92 7.98
N ILE A 41 -8.03 -2.59 7.90
CA ILE A 41 -7.42 -1.81 6.82
C ILE A 41 -5.89 -2.03 6.82
N TYR A 42 -5.24 -2.01 7.98
CA TYR A 42 -3.80 -2.26 8.09
C TYR A 42 -3.43 -3.68 7.64
N MET A 43 -4.21 -4.70 8.02
CA MET A 43 -3.97 -6.07 7.59
C MET A 43 -4.08 -6.24 6.07
N ILE A 44 -5.12 -5.66 5.46
CA ILE A 44 -5.33 -5.75 4.01
C ILE A 44 -4.23 -4.96 3.28
N LEU A 45 -3.92 -3.73 3.71
CA LEU A 45 -2.85 -2.94 3.14
C LEU A 45 -1.50 -3.66 3.23
N ARG A 46 -1.17 -4.23 4.40
CA ARG A 46 0.08 -4.96 4.60
C ARG A 46 0.25 -6.05 3.54
N TRP A 47 -0.79 -6.83 3.27
CA TRP A 47 -0.75 -7.89 2.26
C TRP A 47 -0.63 -7.34 0.84
N ARG A 48 -1.42 -6.33 0.47
CA ARG A 48 -1.38 -5.74 -0.89
C ARG A 48 -0.05 -5.07 -1.21
N LEU A 49 0.54 -4.38 -0.24
CA LEU A 49 1.85 -3.74 -0.39
C LEU A 49 2.98 -4.76 -0.52
N ALA A 50 2.88 -5.91 0.18
CA ALA A 50 3.84 -7.01 0.00
C ALA A 50 3.79 -7.55 -1.44
N ASN A 51 2.59 -7.78 -1.99
CA ASN A 51 2.44 -8.22 -3.38
C ASN A 51 3.00 -7.19 -4.36
N LEU A 52 2.71 -5.90 -4.13
CA LEU A 52 3.21 -4.81 -4.96
C LEU A 52 4.74 -4.74 -4.98
N ALA A 53 5.39 -4.98 -3.83
CA ALA A 53 6.85 -4.99 -3.71
C ALA A 53 7.50 -6.13 -4.52
N GLN A 54 6.82 -7.27 -4.65
CA GLN A 54 7.32 -8.45 -5.38
C GLN A 54 7.07 -8.39 -6.89
N ASP A 55 6.12 -7.57 -7.35
CA ASP A 55 5.73 -7.52 -8.76
C ASP A 55 6.77 -6.77 -9.62
N LEU A 56 7.34 -7.44 -10.63
CA LEU A 56 8.38 -6.90 -11.51
C LEU A 56 7.91 -5.73 -12.38
N ALA A 57 6.62 -5.57 -12.63
CA ALA A 57 6.06 -4.48 -13.42
C ALA A 57 6.07 -3.12 -12.68
N ILE A 58 6.27 -3.12 -11.36
CA ILE A 58 6.17 -1.93 -10.54
C ILE A 58 7.49 -1.13 -10.58
N PRO A 59 7.44 0.20 -10.83
CA PRO A 59 8.60 1.08 -10.74
C PRO A 59 9.33 0.99 -9.40
N ALA A 60 10.66 1.08 -9.44
CA ALA A 60 11.51 0.88 -8.26
C ALA A 60 11.21 1.88 -7.12
N ASP A 61 10.84 3.12 -7.45
CA ASP A 61 10.47 4.13 -6.46
C ASP A 61 9.16 3.77 -5.74
N LEU A 62 8.16 3.24 -6.47
CA LEU A 62 6.89 2.81 -5.89
C LEU A 62 7.06 1.54 -5.06
N LYS A 63 7.95 0.63 -5.47
CA LYS A 63 8.33 -0.53 -4.64
C LYS A 63 8.94 -0.10 -3.32
N ALA A 64 9.91 0.82 -3.36
CA ALA A 64 10.57 1.30 -2.14
C ALA A 64 9.55 1.92 -1.17
N ARG A 65 8.61 2.71 -1.68
CA ARG A 65 7.51 3.27 -0.87
C ARG A 65 6.59 2.20 -0.31
N ALA A 66 6.22 1.21 -1.11
CA ALA A 66 5.38 0.10 -0.68
C ALA A 66 6.04 -0.75 0.42
N ILE A 67 7.35 -1.01 0.31
CA ILE A 67 8.14 -1.72 1.33
C ILE A 67 8.18 -0.92 2.63
N LEU A 68 8.47 0.38 2.57
CA LEU A 68 8.52 1.23 3.76
C LEU A 68 7.17 1.28 4.49
N LEU A 69 6.06 1.39 3.73
CA LEU A 69 4.72 1.37 4.31
C LEU A 69 4.36 -0.02 4.84
N HIS A 70 4.71 -1.10 4.14
CA HIS A 70 4.52 -2.47 4.60
C HIS A 70 5.22 -2.70 5.95
N ASP A 71 6.50 -2.34 6.07
CA ASP A 71 7.28 -2.49 7.31
C ASP A 71 6.74 -1.64 8.46
N TYR A 72 6.14 -0.48 8.16
CA TYR A 72 5.47 0.34 9.15
C TYR A 72 4.20 -0.35 9.66
N LEU A 73 3.36 -0.86 8.76
CA LEU A 73 2.12 -1.54 9.11
C LEU A 73 2.37 -2.85 9.86
N ASP A 74 3.41 -3.59 9.47
CA ASP A 74 3.82 -4.82 10.14
C ASP A 74 4.20 -4.56 11.61
N ARG A 75 5.01 -3.53 11.85
CA ARG A 75 5.34 -3.07 13.21
C ARG A 75 4.14 -2.57 14.00
N ALA A 76 3.19 -1.91 13.34
CA ALA A 76 1.99 -1.39 13.98
C ALA A 76 1.00 -2.50 14.38
N LEU A 77 0.95 -3.59 13.61
CA LEU A 77 0.11 -4.75 13.90
C LEU A 77 0.73 -5.68 14.95
N GLY A 78 2.05 -5.62 15.13
CA GLY A 78 2.80 -6.50 16.02
C GLY A 78 3.26 -7.79 15.32
N PRO A 79 4.32 -8.43 15.86
CA PRO A 79 4.87 -9.68 15.33
C PRO A 79 3.92 -10.87 15.49
#